data_AF-A0A7X4FM96-F1
#
_entry.id   AF-A0A7X4FM96-F1
#
_cell.length_a   1.000
_cell.length_b   1.000
_cell.length_c   1.000
_cell.angle_alpha   90.00
_cell.angle_beta   90.00
_cell.angle_gamma   90.00
#
_symmetry.space_group_name_H-M   'P 1'
#
loop_
_entity.id
_entity.type
_entity.pdbx_description
1 polymer ?
#
loop_
_entity_poly.entity_id
_entity_poly.type
_entity_poly.pdbx_seq_one_letter_code
_entity_poly.pdbx_strand_id
1 'polypeptide(L)'
;MKTIDLFNLYIDESRPDVPWSEYKIGSLTVRLTDDYNDKVSLLPQPPMWTLNETGLQRSPAQKGTWQATATVSWKGAGEKSILLDKVADDGGLWDLCNLLTFMTGRIVVTEKYQERYRPDIYGDCYAVVPIETLPAAALAWQNRECLVSKNLHIALHLYNEAMNANLLQSRAALYCTALNIILDQHEMVYEKVSKPIRKKLKNEISDLLTKKTELQPDHEERYKNLLHGQIDRGPSLLEKLFSLLQSLEIIDPSPTPEQKTRVQYVDRVRNVLMHTGRIPELKGLDDEQAERYTVNIAANVVPELIRIVIGHHLGFRADDFGVYCQIKDDTINFFQNGVFREHRFAEICEQVLKKNSELYQRLS
;
A
#
# COMPACT_ATOMS: atom_id res chain seq x y z
N MET A 1 33.30 16.93 -6.48
CA MET A 1 32.04 16.81 -5.71
C MET A 1 30.94 17.11 -6.69
N LYS A 2 29.94 16.24 -6.83
CA LYS A 2 28.76 16.49 -7.66
C LYS A 2 27.64 16.98 -6.75
N THR A 3 26.83 17.91 -7.24
CA THR A 3 25.65 18.44 -6.56
C THR A 3 24.50 18.50 -7.56
N ILE A 4 23.32 18.03 -7.17
CA ILE A 4 22.10 18.01 -7.99
C ILE A 4 20.92 18.49 -7.14
N ASP A 5 19.97 19.18 -7.75
CA ASP A 5 18.74 19.62 -7.09
C ASP A 5 17.75 18.47 -6.93
N LEU A 6 17.14 18.41 -5.74
CA LEU A 6 15.97 17.60 -5.43
C LEU A 6 14.73 18.50 -5.40
N PHE A 7 13.73 18.10 -6.16
CA PHE A 7 12.50 18.83 -6.30
C PHE A 7 11.41 18.23 -5.41
N ASN A 8 10.60 19.11 -4.81
CA ASN A 8 9.40 18.79 -4.03
C ASN A 8 9.61 17.97 -2.75
N LEU A 9 10.83 17.91 -2.21
CA LEU A 9 11.05 17.40 -0.86
C LEU A 9 10.35 18.33 0.15
N TYR A 10 9.47 17.76 0.96
CA TYR A 10 8.77 18.46 2.04
C TYR A 10 9.11 17.84 3.40
N ILE A 11 9.51 18.70 4.31
CA ILE A 11 9.91 18.50 5.70
C ILE A 11 9.30 19.68 6.47
N ASP A 12 8.55 19.39 7.53
CA ASP A 12 7.89 20.40 8.35
C ASP A 12 8.95 20.99 9.30
N GLU A 13 9.20 22.30 9.16
CA GLU A 13 10.19 23.08 9.92
C GLU A 13 9.58 23.83 11.10
N SER A 14 8.45 23.39 11.67
CA SER A 14 7.84 24.03 12.86
C SER A 14 8.71 24.06 14.15
N ARG A 15 10.05 23.91 14.06
CA ARG A 15 11.02 24.28 15.09
C ARG A 15 12.14 25.18 14.54
N PRO A 16 12.20 26.46 14.96
CA PRO A 16 13.15 27.45 14.45
C PRO A 16 14.62 27.28 14.89
N ASP A 17 14.96 26.27 15.70
CA ASP A 17 16.24 26.23 16.42
C ASP A 17 17.09 24.97 16.19
N VAL A 18 16.91 24.21 15.11
CA VAL A 18 17.70 22.97 14.90
C VAL A 18 18.57 23.02 13.63
N PRO A 19 19.89 22.77 13.73
CA PRO A 19 20.83 22.87 12.61
C PRO A 19 20.75 21.61 11.73
N TRP A 20 19.67 21.42 10.97
CA TRP A 20 19.47 20.28 10.06
C TRP A 20 19.70 20.62 8.59
N SER A 21 20.51 21.61 8.25
CA SER A 21 20.74 21.96 6.83
C SER A 21 21.43 20.83 6.06
N GLU A 22 21.92 19.76 6.70
CA GLU A 22 22.60 18.66 6.03
C GLU A 22 22.32 17.31 6.71
N TYR A 23 21.95 16.30 5.92
CA TYR A 23 21.71 14.93 6.39
C TYR A 23 22.41 13.92 5.48
N LYS A 24 23.06 12.92 6.08
CA LYS A 24 23.80 11.88 5.35
C LYS A 24 22.93 10.64 5.16
N ILE A 25 22.74 10.24 3.91
CA ILE A 25 21.98 9.05 3.50
C ILE A 25 22.90 8.20 2.63
N GLY A 26 23.54 7.19 3.24
CA GLY A 26 24.59 6.41 2.59
C GLY A 26 25.79 7.25 2.18
N SER A 27 26.15 7.20 0.89
CA SER A 27 27.18 8.05 0.29
C SER A 27 26.69 9.47 -0.07
N LEU A 28 25.39 9.72 0.01
CA LEU A 28 24.75 10.97 -0.39
C LEU A 28 24.59 11.90 0.81
N THR A 29 24.71 13.19 0.55
CA THR A 29 24.49 14.26 1.51
C THR A 29 23.35 15.13 1.00
N VAL A 30 22.21 15.13 1.68
CA VAL A 30 21.03 15.94 1.35
C VAL A 30 21.05 17.22 2.17
N ARG A 31 20.88 18.37 1.52
CA ARG A 31 20.85 19.68 2.16
C ARG A 31 19.66 20.49 1.67
N LEU A 32 18.87 21.04 2.59
CA LEU A 32 17.79 21.97 2.25
C LEU A 32 18.36 23.24 1.63
N THR A 33 17.64 23.84 0.69
CA THR A 33 18.08 25.12 0.09
C THR A 33 17.94 26.26 1.08
N ASP A 34 18.75 27.32 0.92
CA ASP A 34 18.73 28.45 1.85
C ASP A 34 17.38 29.21 1.84
N ASP A 35 16.62 29.11 0.74
CA ASP A 35 15.27 29.64 0.52
C ASP A 35 14.16 28.58 0.68
N TYR A 36 14.42 27.51 1.43
CA TYR A 36 13.53 26.35 1.57
C TYR A 36 12.08 26.72 1.94
N ASN A 37 11.91 27.56 2.98
CA ASN A 37 10.58 27.95 3.46
C ASN A 37 9.76 28.68 2.40
N ASP A 38 10.39 29.56 1.63
CA ASP A 38 9.74 30.26 0.51
C ASP A 38 9.29 29.25 -0.55
N LYS A 39 10.16 28.32 -0.92
CA LYS A 39 9.86 27.28 -1.92
C LYS A 39 8.79 26.29 -1.48
N VAL A 40 8.81 25.87 -0.21
CA VAL A 40 7.80 24.97 0.35
C VAL A 40 6.42 25.59 0.35
N SER A 41 6.32 26.89 0.60
CA SER A 41 5.06 27.62 0.50
C SER A 41 4.45 27.59 -0.91
N LEU A 42 5.27 27.32 -1.94
CA LEU A 42 4.87 27.22 -3.35
C LEU A 42 4.51 25.78 -3.77
N LEU A 43 4.78 24.78 -2.94
CA LEU A 43 4.44 23.39 -3.23
C LEU A 43 2.92 23.17 -3.32
N PRO A 44 2.46 22.09 -3.97
CA PRO A 44 1.04 21.78 -4.01
C PRO A 44 0.51 21.50 -2.61
N GLN A 45 -0.65 22.06 -2.28
CA GLN A 45 -1.31 21.88 -0.99
C GLN A 45 -2.78 21.51 -1.18
N PRO A 46 -3.29 20.55 -0.38
CA PRO A 46 -4.72 20.28 -0.33
C PRO A 46 -5.46 21.52 0.21
N PRO A 47 -6.75 21.64 -0.08
CA PRO A 47 -7.57 22.65 0.57
C PRO A 47 -7.63 22.37 2.07
N MET A 48 -7.29 23.36 2.90
CA MET A 48 -7.30 23.24 4.36
C MET A 48 -8.55 23.90 4.93
N TRP A 49 -9.08 23.34 6.01
CA TRP A 49 -10.14 23.96 6.79
C TRP A 49 -9.52 24.64 8.00
N THR A 50 -9.68 25.95 8.10
CA THR A 50 -9.20 26.75 9.22
C THR A 50 -10.39 27.36 9.95
N LEU A 51 -10.47 27.16 11.25
CA LEU A 51 -11.41 27.86 12.11
C LEU A 51 -10.81 29.24 12.44
N ASN A 52 -11.48 30.31 12.01
CA ASN A 52 -11.12 31.67 12.37
C ASN A 52 -12.28 32.35 13.11
N GLU A 53 -12.10 33.63 13.48
CA GLU A 53 -13.11 34.40 14.21
C GLU A 53 -14.47 34.49 13.49
N THR A 54 -14.49 34.30 12.17
CA THR A 54 -15.71 34.34 11.34
C THR A 54 -16.31 32.96 11.03
N GLY A 55 -15.70 31.89 11.55
CA GLY A 55 -16.15 30.51 11.38
C GLY A 55 -15.16 29.62 10.62
N LEU A 56 -15.67 28.49 10.12
CA LEU A 56 -14.87 27.51 9.40
C LEU A 56 -14.68 27.95 7.94
N GLN A 57 -13.46 28.35 7.57
CA GLN A 57 -13.12 28.78 6.21
C GLN A 57 -12.29 27.69 5.52
N ARG A 58 -12.61 27.40 4.26
CA ARG A 58 -11.83 26.50 3.41
C ARG A 58 -10.88 27.29 2.53
N SER A 59 -9.57 27.03 2.62
CA SER A 59 -8.61 27.57 1.66
C SER A 59 -8.73 26.84 0.31
N PRO A 60 -8.52 27.54 -0.82
CA PRO A 60 -8.47 26.87 -2.12
C PRO A 60 -7.26 25.92 -2.17
N ALA A 61 -7.39 24.85 -2.95
CA ALA A 61 -6.24 23.99 -3.24
C ALA A 61 -5.19 24.78 -4.03
N GLN A 62 -3.92 24.62 -3.67
CA GLN A 62 -2.81 25.24 -4.38
C GLN A 62 -2.27 24.28 -5.43
N LYS A 63 -2.36 24.68 -6.70
CA LYS A 63 -1.63 23.99 -7.79
C LYS A 63 -0.16 24.36 -7.66
N GLY A 64 0.66 23.43 -7.19
CA GLY A 64 2.09 23.66 -7.07
C GLY A 64 2.85 23.42 -8.38
N THR A 65 4.10 23.85 -8.39
CA THR A 65 5.08 23.65 -9.46
C THR A 65 6.29 22.89 -8.92
N TRP A 66 7.21 22.49 -9.79
CA TRP A 66 8.48 21.92 -9.36
C TRP A 66 9.29 22.98 -8.58
N GLN A 67 9.61 22.68 -7.32
CA GLN A 67 10.42 23.56 -6.48
C GLN A 67 11.67 22.80 -6.03
N ALA A 68 12.85 23.33 -6.33
CA ALA A 68 14.13 22.79 -5.87
C ALA A 68 14.32 23.09 -4.38
N THR A 69 13.68 22.29 -3.53
CA THR A 69 13.65 22.48 -2.07
C THR A 69 14.87 21.88 -1.37
N ALA A 70 15.62 21.00 -2.02
CA ALA A 70 16.87 20.49 -1.49
C ALA A 70 17.90 20.27 -2.59
N THR A 71 19.13 20.03 -2.16
CA THR A 71 20.26 19.61 -2.99
C THR A 71 20.79 18.30 -2.44
N VAL A 72 21.33 17.46 -3.32
CA VAL A 72 22.03 16.24 -2.95
C VAL A 72 23.44 16.29 -3.52
N SER A 73 24.43 15.96 -2.68
CA SER A 73 25.83 15.98 -3.07
C SER A 73 26.56 14.69 -2.67
N TRP A 74 27.58 14.33 -3.45
CA TRP A 74 28.43 13.17 -3.17
C TRP A 74 29.83 13.30 -3.78
N LYS A 75 30.74 12.46 -3.29
CA LYS A 75 32.13 12.36 -3.77
C LYS A 75 32.33 11.07 -4.58
N GLY A 76 33.16 11.14 -5.61
CA GLY A 76 33.48 9.98 -6.46
C GLY A 76 32.34 9.56 -7.40
N ALA A 77 32.24 8.26 -7.66
CA ALA A 77 31.25 7.69 -8.57
C ALA A 77 29.82 7.67 -8.01
N GLY A 78 29.66 7.84 -6.68
CA GLY A 78 28.39 7.58 -5.99
C GLY A 78 28.22 6.11 -5.63
N GLU A 79 27.23 5.81 -4.78
CA GLU A 79 26.79 4.45 -4.48
C GLU A 79 25.82 4.00 -5.57
N LYS A 80 25.87 2.73 -6.01
CA LYS A 80 25.00 2.26 -7.10
C LYS A 80 23.55 2.20 -6.65
N SER A 81 22.64 2.56 -7.55
CA SER A 81 21.22 2.23 -7.38
C SER A 81 21.03 0.70 -7.36
N ILE A 82 20.28 0.22 -6.37
CA ILE A 82 19.94 -1.21 -6.25
C ILE A 82 18.44 -1.47 -6.39
N LEU A 83 17.62 -0.41 -6.43
CA LEU A 83 16.19 -0.51 -6.71
C LEU A 83 15.87 -0.42 -8.22
N LEU A 84 16.86 -0.10 -9.07
CA LEU A 84 16.77 -0.14 -10.54
C LEU A 84 17.58 -1.26 -11.17
N ASP A 85 17.18 -1.62 -12.39
CA ASP A 85 18.04 -2.38 -13.30
C ASP A 85 19.35 -1.63 -13.61
N LYS A 86 20.46 -2.39 -13.66
CA LYS A 86 21.85 -1.91 -13.71
C LYS A 86 22.19 -0.95 -14.87
N VAL A 87 21.35 -0.83 -15.89
CA VAL A 87 21.58 -0.02 -17.08
C VAL A 87 21.23 1.47 -16.85
N ALA A 88 20.49 1.79 -15.79
CA ALA A 88 19.99 3.13 -15.49
C ALA A 88 20.62 3.79 -14.25
N ASP A 89 21.79 3.31 -13.78
CA ASP A 89 22.42 3.80 -12.56
C ASP A 89 22.79 5.29 -12.63
N ASP A 90 22.31 6.05 -11.65
CA ASP A 90 22.51 7.49 -11.50
C ASP A 90 23.24 7.87 -10.22
N GLY A 91 23.97 6.92 -9.62
CA GLY A 91 24.69 7.13 -8.35
C GLY A 91 23.76 7.06 -7.15
N GLY A 92 22.72 6.22 -7.23
CA GLY A 92 21.77 5.97 -6.14
C GLY A 92 20.71 7.08 -5.97
N LEU A 93 20.68 8.06 -6.85
CA LEU A 93 19.69 9.15 -6.81
C LEU A 93 18.28 8.64 -7.00
N TRP A 94 18.09 7.65 -7.87
CA TRP A 94 16.80 7.02 -8.05
C TRP A 94 16.30 6.34 -6.77
N ASP A 95 17.18 5.59 -6.09
CA ASP A 95 16.83 4.95 -4.82
C ASP A 95 16.40 6.00 -3.81
N LEU A 96 17.17 7.10 -3.70
CA LEU A 96 16.87 8.20 -2.80
C LEU A 96 15.53 8.84 -3.12
N CYS A 97 15.27 9.16 -4.39
CA CYS A 97 14.01 9.75 -4.85
C CYS A 97 12.82 8.84 -4.53
N ASN A 98 12.94 7.52 -4.74
CA ASN A 98 11.86 6.57 -4.44
C ASN A 98 11.58 6.44 -2.94
N LEU A 99 12.63 6.42 -2.13
CA LEU A 99 12.50 6.37 -0.67
C LEU A 99 11.88 7.66 -0.12
N LEU A 100 12.35 8.82 -0.56
CA LEU A 100 11.77 10.11 -0.17
C LEU A 100 10.33 10.26 -0.66
N THR A 101 10.00 9.76 -1.85
CA THR A 101 8.63 9.77 -2.37
C THR A 101 7.71 8.93 -1.50
N PHE A 102 8.14 7.73 -1.13
CA PHE A 102 7.40 6.85 -0.24
C PHE A 102 7.17 7.48 1.15
N MET A 103 8.18 8.16 1.70
CA MET A 103 8.09 8.79 3.02
C MET A 103 7.18 10.02 3.03
N THR A 104 7.39 10.91 2.06
CA THR A 104 6.71 12.21 2.01
C THR A 104 5.33 12.13 1.38
N GLY A 105 4.95 11.02 0.74
CA GLY A 105 3.74 10.99 -0.06
C GLY A 105 3.74 12.00 -1.21
N ARG A 106 4.89 12.59 -1.57
CA ARG A 106 5.05 13.55 -2.67
C ARG A 106 6.04 13.00 -3.67
N ILE A 107 5.86 13.29 -4.96
CA ILE A 107 6.83 12.89 -5.96
C ILE A 107 8.09 13.73 -5.78
N VAL A 108 9.14 13.12 -5.23
CA VAL A 108 10.47 13.72 -5.05
C VAL A 108 11.38 13.23 -6.17
N VAL A 109 11.94 14.15 -6.96
CA VAL A 109 12.71 13.82 -8.16
C VAL A 109 13.86 14.78 -8.39
N THR A 110 14.80 14.40 -9.27
CA THR A 110 15.77 15.32 -9.87
C THR A 110 15.21 15.92 -11.16
N GLU A 111 15.87 16.96 -11.69
CA GLU A 111 15.51 17.61 -12.96
C GLU A 111 15.31 16.60 -14.10
N LYS A 112 16.19 15.60 -14.20
CA LYS A 112 16.15 14.51 -15.21
C LYS A 112 14.81 13.77 -15.26
N TYR A 113 14.08 13.69 -14.15
CA TYR A 113 12.86 12.89 -14.05
C TYR A 113 11.58 13.73 -14.02
N GLN A 114 11.66 15.06 -14.01
CA GLN A 114 10.48 15.94 -13.93
C GLN A 114 9.46 15.70 -15.03
N GLU A 115 9.90 15.45 -16.27
CA GLU A 115 8.99 15.25 -17.42
C GLU A 115 8.13 13.99 -17.29
N ARG A 116 8.52 13.04 -16.43
CA ARG A 116 7.76 11.78 -16.21
C ARG A 116 6.59 11.97 -15.24
N TYR A 117 6.64 13.01 -14.42
CA TYR A 117 5.75 13.17 -13.28
C TYR A 117 5.02 14.50 -13.31
N ARG A 118 3.92 14.58 -12.58
CA ARG A 118 3.16 15.82 -12.43
C ARG A 118 3.53 16.52 -11.12
N PRO A 119 3.90 17.82 -11.15
CA PRO A 119 4.26 18.53 -9.94
C PRO A 119 3.07 18.87 -9.05
N ASP A 120 1.83 18.86 -9.56
CA ASP A 120 0.63 19.35 -8.87
C ASP A 120 -0.02 18.32 -7.93
N ILE A 121 0.62 17.16 -7.76
CA ILE A 121 0.13 16.09 -6.91
C ILE A 121 0.64 16.31 -5.48
N TYR A 122 -0.29 16.51 -4.55
CA TYR A 122 0.00 16.53 -3.12
C TYR A 122 -0.29 15.17 -2.49
N GLY A 123 0.54 14.79 -1.51
CA GLY A 123 0.37 13.56 -0.76
C GLY A 123 -0.65 13.70 0.35
N ASP A 124 -1.71 12.90 0.28
CA ASP A 124 -2.58 12.61 1.44
C ASP A 124 -2.05 11.41 2.26
N CYS A 125 -0.92 10.84 1.85
CA CYS A 125 -0.38 9.56 2.31
C CYS A 125 1.11 9.66 2.64
N TYR A 126 1.46 10.37 3.70
CA TYR A 126 2.81 10.33 4.27
C TYR A 126 3.05 8.96 4.93
N ALA A 127 4.23 8.35 4.80
CA ALA A 127 4.58 7.15 5.58
C ALA A 127 5.21 7.51 6.94
N VAL A 128 5.76 8.72 7.07
CA VAL A 128 6.34 9.29 8.29
C VAL A 128 5.93 10.75 8.42
N VAL A 129 5.98 11.36 9.62
CA VAL A 129 5.73 12.81 9.69
C VAL A 129 6.82 13.56 8.94
N PRO A 130 6.54 14.73 8.35
CA PRO A 130 7.51 15.44 7.53
C PRO A 130 8.87 15.68 8.23
N ILE A 131 8.88 16.00 9.52
CA ILE A 131 10.10 16.21 10.32
C ILE A 131 10.97 14.93 10.48
N GLU A 132 10.37 13.74 10.36
CA GLU A 132 11.06 12.45 10.45
C GLU A 132 11.58 11.95 9.10
N THR A 133 11.28 12.65 7.99
CA THR A 133 11.58 12.19 6.62
C THR A 133 13.05 11.83 6.40
N LEU A 134 13.99 12.71 6.75
CA LEU A 134 15.42 12.47 6.51
C LEU A 134 16.01 11.37 7.42
N PRO A 135 15.71 11.34 8.74
CA PRO A 135 16.04 10.19 9.58
C PRO A 135 15.49 8.86 9.06
N ALA A 136 14.22 8.84 8.66
CA ALA A 136 13.59 7.65 8.07
C ALA A 136 14.29 7.25 6.77
N ALA A 137 14.67 8.21 5.93
CA ALA A 137 15.40 7.96 4.69
C ALA A 137 16.76 7.33 4.92
N ALA A 138 17.51 7.79 5.93
CA ALA A 138 18.78 7.19 6.29
C ALA A 138 18.63 5.75 6.79
N LEU A 139 17.62 5.48 7.62
CA LEU A 139 17.33 4.12 8.09
C LEU A 139 16.91 3.20 6.93
N ALA A 140 15.98 3.66 6.10
CA ALA A 140 15.50 2.93 4.93
C ALA A 140 16.63 2.65 3.94
N TRP A 141 17.55 3.60 3.75
CA TRP A 141 18.71 3.42 2.89
C TRP A 141 19.55 2.22 3.30
N GLN A 142 19.80 2.05 4.61
CA GLN A 142 20.57 0.93 5.15
C GLN A 142 19.88 -0.43 4.94
N ASN A 143 18.55 -0.43 4.88
CA ASN A 143 17.74 -1.65 4.80
C ASN A 143 17.18 -1.95 3.39
N ARG A 144 17.42 -1.09 2.40
CA ARG A 144 16.80 -1.22 1.06
C ARG A 144 17.16 -2.52 0.33
N GLU A 145 18.28 -3.16 0.67
CA GLU A 145 18.64 -4.51 0.19
C GLU A 145 17.60 -5.58 0.58
N CYS A 146 16.88 -5.40 1.68
CA CYS A 146 15.77 -6.27 2.08
C CYS A 146 14.64 -6.27 1.04
N LEU A 147 14.37 -5.13 0.40
CA LEU A 147 13.37 -5.05 -0.67
C LEU A 147 13.84 -5.78 -1.93
N VAL A 148 15.12 -5.70 -2.28
CA VAL A 148 15.67 -6.37 -3.46
C VAL A 148 15.69 -7.88 -3.26
N SER A 149 16.20 -8.35 -2.12
CA SER A 149 16.28 -9.78 -1.80
C SER A 149 14.93 -10.49 -1.74
N LYS A 150 13.85 -9.74 -1.45
CA LYS A 150 12.47 -10.23 -1.45
C LYS A 150 11.68 -9.82 -2.70
N ASN A 151 12.32 -9.23 -3.72
CA ASN A 151 11.66 -8.75 -4.93
C ASN A 151 10.50 -7.75 -4.70
N LEU A 152 10.56 -6.97 -3.63
CA LEU A 152 9.56 -5.98 -3.23
C LEU A 152 9.85 -4.56 -3.76
N HIS A 153 11.03 -4.32 -4.31
CA HIS A 153 11.39 -3.02 -4.92
C HIS A 153 10.43 -2.62 -6.06
N ILE A 154 9.88 -3.60 -6.79
CA ILE A 154 8.84 -3.37 -7.81
C ILE A 154 7.53 -2.90 -7.17
N ALA A 155 7.15 -3.45 -6.01
CA ALA A 155 5.96 -3.03 -5.29
C ALA A 155 6.09 -1.58 -4.78
N LEU A 156 7.27 -1.21 -4.28
CA LEU A 156 7.59 0.19 -3.93
C LEU A 156 7.48 1.12 -5.14
N HIS A 157 8.03 0.73 -6.29
CA HIS A 157 7.94 1.53 -7.50
C HIS A 157 6.48 1.73 -7.95
N LEU A 158 5.69 0.64 -8.01
CA LEU A 158 4.28 0.73 -8.38
C LEU A 158 3.45 1.55 -7.37
N TYR A 159 3.79 1.49 -6.08
CA TYR A 159 3.18 2.34 -5.07
C TYR A 159 3.44 3.83 -5.36
N ASN A 160 4.69 4.20 -5.64
CA ASN A 160 5.06 5.58 -5.98
C ASN A 160 4.40 6.04 -7.30
N GLU A 161 4.37 5.19 -8.32
CA GLU A 161 3.71 5.49 -9.60
C GLU A 161 2.19 5.67 -9.46
N ALA A 162 1.54 4.93 -8.54
CA ALA A 162 0.11 5.08 -8.27
C ALA A 162 -0.27 6.49 -7.80
N MET A 163 0.66 7.18 -7.13
CA MET A 163 0.46 8.56 -6.68
C MET A 163 0.39 9.52 -7.87
N ASN A 164 1.11 9.23 -8.96
CA ASN A 164 1.09 10.00 -10.20
C ASN A 164 -0.18 9.78 -11.06
N ALA A 165 -0.98 8.76 -10.74
CA ALA A 165 -2.20 8.45 -11.49
C ALA A 165 -3.36 9.38 -11.11
N ASN A 166 -3.94 10.04 -12.12
CA ASN A 166 -5.10 10.93 -11.95
C ASN A 166 -6.43 10.19 -11.86
N LEU A 167 -6.52 9.01 -12.47
CA LEU A 167 -7.73 8.20 -12.48
C LEU A 167 -7.68 7.22 -11.31
N LEU A 168 -8.78 7.16 -10.54
CA LEU A 168 -8.90 6.25 -9.41
C LEU A 168 -8.68 4.79 -9.83
N GLN A 169 -9.18 4.39 -11.00
CA GLN A 169 -9.03 3.03 -11.52
C GLN A 169 -7.55 2.70 -11.79
N SER A 170 -6.81 3.62 -12.41
CA SER A 170 -5.38 3.43 -12.68
C SER A 170 -4.58 3.36 -11.38
N ARG A 171 -4.87 4.26 -10.42
CA ARG A 171 -4.27 4.25 -9.09
C ARG A 171 -4.55 2.93 -8.36
N ALA A 172 -5.81 2.50 -8.35
CA ALA A 172 -6.23 1.26 -7.73
C ALA A 172 -5.56 0.05 -8.36
N ALA A 173 -5.44 -0.01 -9.69
CA ALA A 173 -4.76 -1.09 -10.39
C ALA A 173 -3.27 -1.18 -10.01
N LEU A 174 -2.58 -0.03 -9.93
CA LEU A 174 -1.17 0.02 -9.53
C LEU A 174 -0.98 -0.43 -8.07
N TYR A 175 -1.80 0.07 -7.14
CA TYR A 175 -1.77 -0.37 -5.75
C TYR A 175 -2.13 -1.86 -5.59
N CYS A 176 -3.18 -2.34 -6.25
CA CYS A 176 -3.55 -3.75 -6.22
C CYS A 176 -2.44 -4.64 -6.82
N THR A 177 -1.75 -4.18 -7.85
CA THR A 177 -0.60 -4.89 -8.43
C THR A 177 0.58 -4.93 -7.44
N ALA A 178 0.90 -3.82 -6.78
CA ALA A 178 1.91 -3.78 -5.73
C ALA A 178 1.58 -4.75 -4.57
N LEU A 179 0.32 -4.79 -4.13
CA LEU A 179 -0.13 -5.74 -3.12
C LEU A 179 0.02 -7.20 -3.59
N ASN A 180 -0.22 -7.52 -4.86
CA ASN A 180 -0.01 -8.87 -5.37
C ASN A 180 1.43 -9.32 -5.31
N ILE A 181 2.35 -8.42 -5.69
CA ILE A 181 3.77 -8.69 -5.59
C ILE A 181 4.11 -9.01 -4.14
N ILE A 182 3.62 -8.20 -3.18
CA ILE A 182 3.79 -8.46 -1.75
C ILE A 182 3.25 -9.86 -1.37
N LEU A 183 2.01 -10.19 -1.75
CA LEU A 183 1.38 -11.48 -1.43
C LEU A 183 2.09 -12.66 -2.08
N ASP A 184 2.70 -12.47 -3.25
CA ASP A 184 3.47 -13.51 -3.93
C ASP A 184 4.83 -13.77 -3.30
N GLN A 185 5.42 -12.75 -2.68
CA GLN A 185 6.68 -12.85 -1.93
C GLN A 185 6.48 -13.15 -0.44
N HIS A 186 5.24 -13.10 0.05
CA HIS A 186 4.90 -13.43 1.43
C HIS A 186 5.08 -14.93 1.67
N GLU A 187 6.05 -15.28 2.52
CA GLU A 187 6.29 -16.66 2.92
C GLU A 187 5.21 -17.10 3.89
N MET A 188 4.26 -17.91 3.41
CA MET A 188 3.30 -18.54 4.30
C MET A 188 3.95 -19.75 4.98
N VAL A 189 3.77 -19.86 6.30
CA VAL A 189 4.15 -21.06 7.06
C VAL A 189 3.14 -22.16 6.77
N TYR A 190 3.24 -22.76 5.58
CA TYR A 190 2.64 -24.05 5.31
C TYR A 190 3.78 -25.03 5.09
N GLU A 191 3.72 -26.18 5.76
CA GLU A 191 4.54 -27.30 5.33
C GLU A 191 4.22 -27.56 3.86
N LYS A 192 5.22 -27.41 2.98
CA LYS A 192 5.07 -27.77 1.57
C LYS A 192 4.63 -29.23 1.53
N VAL A 193 3.34 -29.45 1.29
CA VAL A 193 2.79 -30.79 1.12
C VAL A 193 3.58 -31.45 0.00
N SER A 194 4.32 -32.51 0.35
CA SER A 194 5.25 -33.14 -0.57
C SER A 194 4.52 -33.67 -1.80
N LYS A 195 5.21 -33.74 -2.95
CA LYS A 195 4.61 -34.28 -4.19
C LYS A 195 3.95 -35.66 -3.99
N PRO A 196 4.52 -36.60 -3.21
CA PRO A 196 3.87 -37.88 -2.89
C PRO A 196 2.54 -37.71 -2.17
N ILE A 197 2.46 -36.80 -1.18
CA ILE A 197 1.23 -36.56 -0.41
C ILE A 197 0.17 -35.89 -1.30
N ARG A 198 0.55 -34.91 -2.13
CA ARG A 198 -0.38 -34.30 -3.11
C ARG A 198 -0.94 -35.33 -4.07
N LYS A 199 -0.08 -36.23 -4.59
CA LYS A 199 -0.51 -37.34 -5.47
C LYS A 199 -1.48 -38.28 -4.76
N LYS A 200 -1.18 -38.64 -3.50
CA LYS A 200 -2.06 -39.49 -2.68
C LYS A 200 -3.42 -38.83 -2.45
N LEU A 201 -3.45 -37.55 -2.08
CA LEU A 201 -4.69 -36.78 -1.89
C LEU A 201 -5.53 -36.70 -3.17
N LYS A 202 -4.90 -36.45 -4.33
CA LYS A 202 -5.62 -36.44 -5.62
C LYS A 202 -6.25 -37.78 -5.95
N ASN A 203 -5.54 -38.87 -5.67
CA ASN A 203 -6.06 -40.22 -5.87
C ASN A 203 -7.23 -40.49 -4.92
N GLU A 204 -7.10 -40.17 -3.63
CA GLU A 204 -8.19 -40.33 -2.65
C GLU A 204 -9.45 -39.52 -3.00
N ILE A 205 -9.29 -38.27 -3.46
CA ILE A 205 -10.40 -37.45 -3.96
C ILE A 205 -11.04 -38.08 -5.19
N SER A 206 -10.23 -38.60 -6.12
CA SER A 206 -10.74 -39.26 -7.32
C SER A 206 -11.55 -40.50 -6.96
N ASP A 207 -11.06 -41.31 -6.03
CA ASP A 207 -11.76 -42.51 -5.55
C ASP A 207 -13.05 -42.15 -4.81
N LEU A 208 -13.05 -41.08 -3.99
CA LEU A 208 -14.22 -40.59 -3.28
C LEU A 208 -15.33 -40.11 -4.24
N LEU A 209 -14.96 -39.34 -5.27
CA LEU A 209 -15.90 -38.85 -6.27
C LEU A 209 -16.46 -39.99 -7.13
N THR A 210 -15.62 -40.94 -7.54
CA THR A 210 -16.03 -42.12 -8.33
C THR A 210 -16.99 -43.02 -7.54
N LYS A 211 -16.85 -43.08 -6.20
CA LYS A 211 -17.76 -43.85 -5.31
C LYS A 211 -19.09 -43.17 -5.03
N LYS A 212 -19.24 -41.87 -5.33
CA LYS A 212 -20.52 -41.16 -5.19
C LYS A 212 -21.38 -41.42 -6.43
N THR A 213 -22.22 -42.45 -6.36
CA THR A 213 -23.14 -42.90 -7.42
C THR A 213 -24.18 -41.87 -7.88
N GLU A 214 -24.31 -40.74 -7.19
CA GLU A 214 -25.30 -39.69 -7.48
C GLU A 214 -24.76 -38.57 -8.40
N LEU A 215 -23.45 -38.54 -8.68
CA LEU A 215 -22.86 -37.54 -9.55
C LEU A 215 -22.93 -37.99 -11.01
N GLN A 216 -23.43 -37.09 -11.87
CA GLN A 216 -23.32 -37.27 -13.32
C GLN A 216 -21.83 -37.23 -13.74
N PRO A 217 -21.41 -37.99 -14.77
CA PRO A 217 -19.99 -38.12 -15.15
C PRO A 217 -19.31 -36.79 -15.49
N ASP A 218 -20.03 -35.84 -16.07
CA ASP A 218 -19.56 -34.50 -16.43
C ASP A 218 -19.33 -33.60 -15.20
N HIS A 219 -20.17 -33.73 -14.18
CA HIS A 219 -19.98 -33.08 -12.89
C HIS A 219 -18.80 -33.70 -12.14
N GLU A 220 -18.66 -35.02 -12.16
CA GLU A 220 -17.55 -35.73 -11.53
C GLU A 220 -16.20 -35.22 -12.05
N GLU A 221 -16.05 -35.13 -13.38
CA GLU A 221 -14.83 -34.64 -14.03
C GLU A 221 -14.57 -33.15 -13.72
N ARG A 222 -15.60 -32.31 -13.67
CA ARG A 222 -15.47 -30.91 -13.25
C ARG A 222 -15.02 -30.78 -11.79
N TYR A 223 -15.59 -31.56 -10.87
CA TYR A 223 -15.20 -31.55 -9.46
C TYR A 223 -13.78 -32.09 -9.26
N LYS A 224 -13.39 -33.16 -9.97
CA LYS A 224 -12.01 -33.67 -9.99
C LYS A 224 -11.03 -32.57 -10.38
N ASN A 225 -11.27 -31.90 -11.51
CA ASN A 225 -10.42 -30.82 -12.00
C ASN A 225 -10.35 -29.63 -11.03
N LEU A 226 -11.47 -29.26 -10.40
CA LEU A 226 -11.51 -28.16 -9.44
C LEU A 226 -10.71 -28.48 -8.16
N LEU A 227 -10.93 -29.67 -7.58
CA LEU A 227 -10.26 -30.08 -6.34
C LEU A 227 -8.77 -30.41 -6.56
N HIS A 228 -8.42 -31.05 -7.69
CA HIS A 228 -7.02 -31.27 -8.06
C HIS A 228 -6.31 -29.93 -8.30
N GLY A 229 -6.99 -28.99 -8.95
CA GLY A 229 -6.51 -27.63 -9.14
C GLY A 229 -6.23 -26.92 -7.83
N GLN A 230 -7.06 -27.11 -6.78
CA GLN A 230 -6.79 -26.55 -5.45
C GLN A 230 -5.56 -27.17 -4.78
N ILE A 231 -5.30 -28.47 -4.97
CA ILE A 231 -4.08 -29.12 -4.46
C ILE A 231 -2.82 -28.60 -5.16
N ASP A 232 -2.92 -28.24 -6.44
CA ASP A 232 -1.78 -27.78 -7.24
C ASP A 232 -1.49 -26.29 -7.10
N ARG A 233 -2.54 -25.45 -7.08
CA ARG A 233 -2.42 -23.98 -7.09
C ARG A 233 -1.77 -23.41 -5.84
N GLY A 234 -1.68 -24.19 -4.76
CA GLY A 234 -1.20 -23.69 -3.48
C GLY A 234 -2.21 -22.72 -2.87
N PRO A 235 -1.80 -21.91 -1.89
CA PRO A 235 -2.71 -21.00 -1.20
C PRO A 235 -3.24 -19.94 -2.18
N SER A 236 -4.54 -19.70 -2.09
CA SER A 236 -5.23 -18.60 -2.75
C SER A 236 -4.68 -17.25 -2.30
N LEU A 237 -4.89 -16.20 -3.11
CA LEU A 237 -4.53 -14.83 -2.73
C LEU A 237 -5.25 -14.39 -1.46
N LEU A 238 -6.50 -14.83 -1.25
CA LEU A 238 -7.23 -14.58 -0.02
C LEU A 238 -6.54 -15.20 1.19
N GLU A 239 -6.10 -16.46 1.11
CA GLU A 239 -5.35 -17.11 2.19
C GLU A 239 -4.02 -16.38 2.45
N LYS A 240 -3.29 -16.01 1.39
CA LYS A 240 -2.06 -15.20 1.50
C LYS A 240 -2.33 -13.88 2.20
N LEU A 241 -3.45 -13.21 1.89
CA LEU A 241 -3.85 -11.96 2.52
C LEU A 241 -4.15 -12.17 4.01
N PHE A 242 -4.89 -13.22 4.38
CA PHE A 242 -5.08 -13.58 5.79
C PHE A 242 -3.75 -13.79 6.52
N SER A 243 -2.86 -14.58 5.93
CA SER A 243 -1.56 -14.88 6.54
C SER A 243 -0.69 -13.62 6.67
N LEU A 244 -0.70 -12.74 5.67
CA LEU A 244 0.00 -11.46 5.74
C LEU A 244 -0.54 -10.60 6.87
N LEU A 245 -1.86 -10.39 6.93
CA LEU A 245 -2.49 -9.57 7.97
C LEU A 245 -2.24 -10.11 9.38
N GLN A 246 -2.21 -11.44 9.55
CA GLN A 246 -1.85 -12.07 10.82
C GLN A 246 -0.37 -11.87 11.16
N SER A 247 0.54 -12.00 10.20
CA SER A 247 1.97 -11.79 10.42
C SER A 247 2.34 -10.35 10.78
N LEU A 248 1.51 -9.39 10.34
CA LEU A 248 1.62 -7.97 10.67
C LEU A 248 0.87 -7.60 11.96
N GLU A 249 0.22 -8.56 12.61
CA GLU A 249 -0.63 -8.36 13.79
C GLU A 249 -1.79 -7.39 13.55
N ILE A 250 -2.30 -7.33 12.31
CA ILE A 250 -3.44 -6.48 11.93
C ILE A 250 -4.76 -7.15 12.29
N ILE A 251 -4.80 -8.49 12.22
CA ILE A 251 -5.95 -9.31 12.62
C ILE A 251 -5.50 -10.44 13.53
N ASP A 252 -6.44 -10.99 14.30
CA ASP A 252 -6.16 -12.08 15.23
C ASP A 252 -5.76 -13.38 14.48
N PRO A 253 -4.92 -14.23 15.10
CA PRO A 253 -4.62 -15.57 14.59
C PRO A 253 -5.88 -16.44 14.38
N SER A 254 -6.93 -16.19 15.18
CA SER A 254 -8.25 -16.79 15.06
C SER A 254 -9.29 -15.70 14.77
N PRO A 255 -9.38 -15.21 13.52
CA PRO A 255 -10.14 -14.01 13.22
C PRO A 255 -11.66 -14.23 13.37
N THR A 256 -12.36 -13.21 13.88
CA THR A 256 -13.82 -13.21 14.02
C THR A 256 -14.52 -13.28 12.66
N PRO A 257 -15.81 -13.66 12.60
CA PRO A 257 -16.57 -13.64 11.35
C PRO A 257 -16.55 -12.27 10.64
N GLU A 258 -16.56 -11.18 11.41
CA GLU A 258 -16.54 -9.81 10.91
C GLU A 258 -15.17 -9.47 10.31
N GLN A 259 -14.07 -9.80 10.99
CA GLN A 259 -12.71 -9.66 10.46
C GLN A 259 -12.57 -10.44 9.15
N LYS A 260 -13.00 -11.71 9.13
CA LYS A 260 -12.95 -12.55 7.91
C LYS A 260 -13.72 -11.93 6.75
N THR A 261 -14.90 -11.39 7.03
CA THR A 261 -15.74 -10.72 6.03
C THR A 261 -15.05 -9.50 5.45
N ARG A 262 -14.38 -8.68 6.28
CA ARG A 262 -13.64 -7.49 5.82
C ARG A 262 -12.43 -7.86 4.96
N VAL A 263 -11.69 -8.90 5.31
CA VAL A 263 -10.58 -9.43 4.48
C VAL A 263 -11.10 -9.91 3.12
N GLN A 264 -12.21 -10.64 3.09
CA GLN A 264 -12.87 -11.08 1.85
C GLN A 264 -13.32 -9.90 0.99
N TYR A 265 -13.75 -8.79 1.58
CA TYR A 265 -14.09 -7.59 0.83
C TYR A 265 -12.87 -6.93 0.19
N VAL A 266 -11.76 -6.81 0.92
CA VAL A 266 -10.51 -6.28 0.35
C VAL A 266 -10.06 -7.13 -0.85
N ASP A 267 -10.06 -8.45 -0.70
CA ASP A 267 -9.72 -9.37 -1.79
C ASP A 267 -10.69 -9.25 -2.98
N ARG A 268 -12.01 -9.18 -2.73
CA ARG A 268 -13.01 -9.03 -3.79
C ARG A 268 -12.83 -7.72 -4.57
N VAL A 269 -12.68 -6.60 -3.87
CA VAL A 269 -12.47 -5.29 -4.50
C VAL A 269 -11.22 -5.31 -5.35
N ARG A 270 -10.11 -5.80 -4.80
CA ARG A 270 -8.85 -5.98 -5.53
C ARG A 270 -9.03 -6.86 -6.76
N ASN A 271 -9.70 -8.01 -6.63
CA ASN A 271 -9.89 -8.96 -7.73
C ASN A 271 -10.73 -8.36 -8.86
N VAL A 272 -11.84 -7.70 -8.52
CA VAL A 272 -12.73 -7.12 -9.52
C VAL A 272 -12.06 -5.93 -10.23
N LEU A 273 -11.41 -5.04 -9.49
CA LEU A 273 -10.67 -3.91 -10.08
C LEU A 273 -9.54 -4.38 -11.01
N MET A 274 -8.77 -5.39 -10.60
CA MET A 274 -7.66 -5.92 -11.40
C MET A 274 -8.10 -6.60 -12.70
N HIS A 275 -9.21 -7.35 -12.67
CA HIS A 275 -9.63 -8.15 -13.81
C HIS A 275 -10.60 -7.42 -14.75
N THR A 276 -11.39 -6.47 -14.21
CA THR A 276 -12.46 -5.83 -14.99
C THR A 276 -12.31 -4.32 -15.11
N GLY A 277 -11.51 -3.69 -14.23
CA GLY A 277 -11.46 -2.22 -14.12
C GLY A 277 -12.76 -1.58 -13.64
N ARG A 278 -13.75 -2.38 -13.21
CA ARG A 278 -15.07 -1.91 -12.77
C ARG A 278 -15.19 -1.92 -11.26
N ILE A 279 -16.12 -1.11 -10.75
CA ILE A 279 -16.54 -1.15 -9.36
C ILE A 279 -17.28 -2.48 -9.13
N PRO A 280 -16.92 -3.27 -8.09
CA PRO A 280 -17.62 -4.49 -7.77
C PRO A 280 -19.05 -4.22 -7.31
N GLU A 281 -19.98 -5.05 -7.80
CA GLU A 281 -21.30 -5.17 -7.19
C GLU A 281 -21.15 -5.85 -5.82
N LEU A 282 -21.45 -5.09 -4.76
CA LEU A 282 -21.37 -5.57 -3.39
C LEU A 282 -22.77 -5.91 -2.89
N LYS A 283 -23.02 -7.20 -2.64
CA LYS A 283 -24.34 -7.71 -2.23
C LYS A 283 -24.88 -6.92 -1.04
N GLY A 284 -26.07 -6.33 -1.23
CA GLY A 284 -26.78 -5.58 -0.19
C GLY A 284 -26.38 -4.11 -0.08
N LEU A 285 -25.44 -3.64 -0.92
CA LEU A 285 -25.13 -2.22 -1.08
C LEU A 285 -25.81 -1.70 -2.34
N ASP A 286 -26.24 -0.44 -2.30
CA ASP A 286 -26.54 0.29 -3.53
C ASP A 286 -25.24 0.69 -4.28
N ASP A 287 -25.39 1.19 -5.50
CA ASP A 287 -24.24 1.54 -6.36
C ASP A 287 -23.34 2.61 -5.73
N GLU A 288 -23.94 3.62 -5.08
CA GLU A 288 -23.20 4.71 -4.44
C GLU A 288 -22.40 4.21 -3.24
N GLN A 289 -23.00 3.35 -2.43
CA GLN A 289 -22.33 2.68 -1.32
C GLN A 289 -21.20 1.79 -1.83
N ALA A 290 -21.45 0.97 -2.86
CA ALA A 290 -20.44 0.10 -3.45
C ALA A 290 -19.26 0.89 -4.02
N GLU A 291 -19.52 2.03 -4.66
CA GLU A 291 -18.50 2.96 -5.14
C GLU A 291 -17.68 3.53 -3.99
N ARG A 292 -18.31 4.14 -2.98
CA ARG A 292 -17.62 4.70 -1.81
C ARG A 292 -16.74 3.68 -1.11
N TYR A 293 -17.24 2.46 -0.94
CA TYR A 293 -16.50 1.35 -0.34
C TYR A 293 -15.28 0.95 -1.18
N THR A 294 -15.48 0.82 -2.48
CA THR A 294 -14.42 0.46 -3.43
C THR A 294 -13.34 1.51 -3.44
N VAL A 295 -13.72 2.79 -3.47
CA VAL A 295 -12.79 3.93 -3.38
C VAL A 295 -12.00 3.86 -2.07
N ASN A 296 -12.67 3.65 -0.94
CA ASN A 296 -11.98 3.60 0.36
C ASN A 296 -11.00 2.43 0.45
N ILE A 297 -11.37 1.24 0.00
CA ILE A 297 -10.48 0.08 0.01
C ILE A 297 -9.28 0.33 -0.92
N ALA A 298 -9.54 0.77 -2.15
CA ALA A 298 -8.50 0.91 -3.17
C ALA A 298 -7.57 2.12 -2.94
N ALA A 299 -8.09 3.22 -2.40
CA ALA A 299 -7.34 4.45 -2.20
C ALA A 299 -6.75 4.60 -0.79
N ASN A 300 -7.29 3.89 0.21
CA ASN A 300 -6.82 3.99 1.59
C ASN A 300 -6.27 2.67 2.14
N VAL A 301 -7.13 1.64 2.28
CA VAL A 301 -6.74 0.39 2.96
C VAL A 301 -5.60 -0.34 2.24
N VAL A 302 -5.72 -0.55 0.91
CA VAL A 302 -4.68 -1.24 0.13
C VAL A 302 -3.34 -0.48 0.16
N PRO A 303 -3.29 0.84 -0.08
CA PRO A 303 -2.08 1.64 0.08
C PRO A 303 -1.46 1.58 1.48
N GLU A 304 -2.27 1.50 2.53
CA GLU A 304 -1.78 1.37 3.90
C GLU A 304 -1.14 0.03 4.18
N LEU A 305 -1.74 -1.06 3.70
CA LEU A 305 -1.12 -2.38 3.78
C LEU A 305 0.24 -2.41 3.07
N ILE A 306 0.35 -1.77 1.90
CA ILE A 306 1.63 -1.66 1.18
C ILE A 306 2.63 -0.84 2.01
N ARG A 307 2.22 0.30 2.57
CA ARG A 307 3.08 1.13 3.44
C ARG A 307 3.58 0.36 4.65
N ILE A 308 2.71 -0.38 5.34
CA ILE A 308 3.09 -1.20 6.50
C ILE A 308 4.11 -2.27 6.08
N VAL A 309 3.88 -3.00 4.99
CA VAL A 309 4.81 -4.06 4.57
C VAL A 309 6.16 -3.49 4.11
N ILE A 310 6.14 -2.48 3.25
CA ILE A 310 7.37 -1.87 2.72
C ILE A 310 8.14 -1.17 3.84
N GLY A 311 7.45 -0.41 4.70
CA GLY A 311 8.05 0.23 5.87
C GLY A 311 8.71 -0.77 6.81
N HIS A 312 8.05 -1.89 7.11
CA HIS A 312 8.63 -2.96 7.92
C HIS A 312 9.94 -3.48 7.33
N HIS A 313 9.98 -3.74 6.01
CA HIS A 313 11.21 -4.19 5.34
C HIS A 313 12.29 -3.11 5.20
N LEU A 314 11.91 -1.84 5.23
CA LEU A 314 12.84 -0.71 5.33
C LEU A 314 13.32 -0.43 6.76
N GLY A 315 12.89 -1.26 7.72
CA GLY A 315 13.31 -1.18 9.11
C GLY A 315 12.45 -0.31 10.01
N PHE A 316 11.31 0.20 9.52
CA PHE A 316 10.39 0.99 10.32
C PHE A 316 9.65 0.09 11.32
N ARG A 317 9.74 0.42 12.60
CA ARG A 317 8.97 -0.23 13.67
C ARG A 317 7.78 0.61 14.06
N ALA A 318 6.82 -0.04 14.71
CA ALA A 318 5.60 0.56 15.20
C ALA A 318 5.82 1.63 16.29
N ASP A 319 7.05 1.86 16.75
CA ASP A 319 7.39 2.91 17.72
C ASP A 319 8.38 3.95 17.15
N ASP A 320 8.85 3.75 15.91
CA ASP A 320 9.94 4.57 15.35
C ASP A 320 9.43 5.89 14.76
N PHE A 321 8.21 5.91 14.21
CA PHE A 321 7.66 7.05 13.44
C PHE A 321 6.15 7.21 13.68
N GLY A 322 5.73 8.37 14.19
CA GLY A 322 4.34 8.55 14.69
C GLY A 322 3.23 8.29 13.65
N VAL A 323 3.44 8.69 12.39
CA VAL A 323 2.47 8.44 11.30
C VAL A 323 2.42 6.96 10.92
N TYR A 324 3.55 6.25 10.99
CA TYR A 324 3.59 4.83 10.69
C TYR A 324 2.81 4.01 11.73
N CYS A 325 2.87 4.41 13.01
CA CYS A 325 2.03 3.88 14.08
C CYS A 325 0.54 4.08 13.76
N GLN A 326 0.16 5.33 13.45
CA GLN A 326 -1.24 5.69 13.17
C GLN A 326 -1.81 4.92 11.98
N ILE A 327 -1.02 4.73 10.91
CA ILE A 327 -1.42 3.92 9.76
C ILE A 327 -1.73 2.48 10.17
N LYS A 328 -0.88 1.88 11.02
CA LYS A 328 -1.11 0.53 11.52
C LYS A 328 -2.38 0.47 12.37
N ASP A 329 -2.58 1.44 13.28
CA ASP A 329 -3.74 1.50 14.15
C ASP A 329 -5.06 1.73 13.39
N ASP A 330 -5.07 2.62 12.40
CA ASP A 330 -6.22 2.86 11.51
C ASP A 330 -6.56 1.60 10.72
N THR A 331 -5.55 0.88 10.23
CA THR A 331 -5.72 -0.38 9.50
C THR A 331 -6.27 -1.48 10.43
N ILE A 332 -5.74 -1.60 11.65
CA ILE A 332 -6.27 -2.51 12.69
C ILE A 332 -7.74 -2.19 12.98
N ASN A 333 -8.05 -0.91 13.23
CA ASN A 333 -9.40 -0.45 13.54
C ASN A 333 -10.38 -0.74 12.39
N PHE A 334 -9.92 -0.65 11.14
CA PHE A 334 -10.72 -1.05 9.98
C PHE A 334 -11.06 -2.53 10.03
N PHE A 335 -10.08 -3.41 10.23
CA PHE A 335 -10.35 -4.85 10.25
C PHE A 335 -11.11 -5.31 11.50
N GLN A 336 -10.90 -4.69 12.66
CA GLN A 336 -11.57 -5.04 13.92
C GLN A 336 -12.99 -4.46 13.99
N ASN A 337 -13.13 -3.16 13.76
CA ASN A 337 -14.37 -2.42 14.02
C ASN A 337 -15.07 -1.95 12.74
N GLY A 338 -14.43 -2.08 11.57
CA GLY A 338 -14.94 -1.46 10.36
C GLY A 338 -14.93 0.06 10.49
N VAL A 339 -13.90 0.64 11.09
CA VAL A 339 -13.73 2.10 11.23
C VAL A 339 -12.37 2.48 10.68
N PHE A 340 -12.32 3.46 9.80
CA PHE A 340 -11.05 3.97 9.27
C PHE A 340 -11.04 5.49 9.41
N ARG A 341 -10.06 6.04 10.13
CA ARG A 341 -9.93 7.49 10.41
C ARG A 341 -11.26 8.11 10.84
N GLU A 342 -11.86 7.54 11.89
CA GLU A 342 -13.14 7.97 12.48
C GLU A 342 -14.39 7.81 11.59
N HIS A 343 -14.24 7.35 10.35
CA HIS A 343 -15.36 6.99 9.49
C HIS A 343 -15.78 5.54 9.73
N ARG A 344 -16.99 5.33 10.28
CA ARG A 344 -17.60 4.00 10.42
C ARG A 344 -18.01 3.45 9.04
N PHE A 345 -17.36 2.37 8.63
CA PHE A 345 -17.83 1.47 7.58
C PHE A 345 -19.05 0.68 8.09
N ALA A 346 -19.03 0.29 9.37
CA ALA A 346 -20.01 -0.62 9.99
C ALA A 346 -21.49 -0.24 9.77
N GLU A 347 -21.85 1.04 9.68
CA GLU A 347 -23.26 1.46 9.54
C GLU A 347 -23.91 1.00 8.23
N ILE A 348 -23.12 0.64 7.21
CA ILE A 348 -23.62 0.13 5.92
C ILE A 348 -23.62 -1.42 5.88
N CYS A 349 -22.64 -2.09 6.50
CA CYS A 349 -22.57 -3.56 6.53
C CYS A 349 -23.50 -4.18 7.60
N GLU A 350 -23.64 -3.57 8.78
CA GLU A 350 -24.46 -4.10 9.87
C GLU A 350 -25.95 -3.99 9.57
N GLN A 351 -26.39 -2.94 8.86
CA GLN A 351 -27.79 -2.82 8.39
C GLN A 351 -28.15 -3.93 7.39
N VAL A 352 -27.19 -4.40 6.60
CA VAL A 352 -27.37 -5.46 5.60
C VAL A 352 -27.30 -6.85 6.22
N LEU A 353 -26.40 -7.09 7.18
CA LEU A 353 -26.36 -8.34 7.93
C LEU A 353 -27.63 -8.50 8.78
N LYS A 354 -28.12 -7.41 9.38
CA LYS A 354 -29.38 -7.39 10.15
C LYS A 354 -30.62 -7.60 9.27
N LYS A 355 -30.69 -6.97 8.09
CA LYS A 355 -31.76 -7.23 7.09
C LYS A 355 -31.75 -8.68 6.59
N ASN A 356 -30.58 -9.28 6.38
CA ASN A 356 -30.49 -10.65 5.93
C ASN A 356 -30.87 -11.65 7.04
N SER A 357 -30.48 -11.42 8.30
CA SER A 357 -30.93 -12.27 9.42
C SER A 357 -32.44 -12.21 9.64
N GLU A 358 -33.06 -11.04 9.45
CA GLU A 358 -34.52 -10.86 9.54
C GLU A 358 -35.27 -11.51 8.37
N LEU A 359 -34.68 -11.56 7.17
CA LEU A 359 -35.25 -12.25 6.02
C LEU A 359 -35.21 -13.78 6.18
N TYR A 360 -34.12 -14.32 6.74
CA TYR A 360 -34.01 -15.76 7.03
C TYR A 360 -34.97 -16.21 8.13
N GLN A 361 -35.24 -15.38 9.14
CA GLN A 361 -36.24 -15.66 10.17
C GLN A 361 -37.70 -15.55 9.69
N ARG A 362 -37.95 -14.88 8.56
CA ARG A 362 -39.29 -14.80 7.93
C ARG A 362 -39.56 -15.93 6.93
N LEU A 363 -38.53 -16.68 6.56
CA LEU A 363 -38.58 -17.79 5.61
C LEU A 363 -38.42 -19.17 6.30
N SER A 364 -38.18 -19.18 7.61
CA SER A 364 -38.31 -20.33 8.53
C SER A 364 -39.61 -20.23 9.31
#